data_AF-A0A7S2K012-F1
#
_entry.id   AF-A0A7S2K012-F1
#
_cell.length_a   1.000
_cell.length_b   1.000
_cell.length_c   1.000
_cell.angle_alpha   90.00
_cell.angle_beta   90.00
_cell.angle_gamma   90.00
#
_symmetry.space_group_name_H-M   'P 1'
#
loop_
_entity.id
_entity.type
_entity.pdbx_description
1 polymer ?
#
loop_
_entity_poly.entity_id
_entity_poly.type
_entity_poly.pdbx_seq_one_letter_code
_entity_poly.pdbx_strand_id
1 'polypeptide(L)'
;SDAELIDIRNKAEKEKAEIEARSKMEMEQLMNEHTQTAEERRILQEQLKKESAKRLEMENQRLALFEKLKTMEEQVMKGGEIADKASKQEAALRKAEQDLVARREKELQLARQMAEQEETNLELEEKYSSLHDEVKAKTKKIEKLWTKFRQSKTEIKDLQSEFQAERNDMLETIRELTRQLKLKELIIDNFIPPNFAQMLDSAEVGGRAVWNAEAEEWSIPRLDITGNARRSQRMVSVNGLPRPESEYTRKCRRHDTNPRYRYDNVIDLELERPDRTTQDYEGPGMAKSQLSDILNMTMFDEIDPSGDVQYTTSTSPKNPYYQYDKKSASEDGSSKSKRSKAKSSRSRRRPDTSASHLLD
;
A
#
# COMPACT_ATOMS: atom_id res chain seq x y z
N SER A 1 89.01 23.70 -89.39
CA SER A 1 87.65 23.21 -89.09
C SER A 1 87.25 23.71 -87.73
N ASP A 2 86.51 24.83 -87.67
CA ASP A 2 86.01 25.40 -86.40
C ASP A 2 84.57 25.95 -86.53
N ALA A 3 84.04 26.13 -87.75
CA ALA A 3 82.65 26.56 -87.97
C ALA A 3 81.63 25.42 -87.74
N GLU A 4 82.01 24.17 -87.98
CA GLU A 4 81.10 23.01 -87.84
C GLU A 4 80.87 22.60 -86.37
N LEU A 5 81.80 22.90 -85.47
CA LEU A 5 81.70 22.57 -84.04
C LEU A 5 80.74 23.50 -83.27
N ILE A 6 80.56 24.75 -83.72
CA ILE A 6 79.67 25.73 -83.08
C ILE A 6 78.21 25.47 -83.47
N ASP A 7 77.94 25.06 -84.72
CA ASP A 7 76.59 24.73 -85.17
C ASP A 7 76.06 23.41 -84.58
N ILE A 8 76.94 22.43 -84.35
CA ILE A 8 76.56 21.17 -83.68
C ILE A 8 76.22 21.42 -82.21
N ARG A 9 76.96 22.30 -81.51
CA ARG A 9 76.69 22.66 -80.11
C ARG A 9 75.36 23.43 -79.95
N ASN A 10 75.10 24.39 -80.83
CA ASN A 10 73.85 25.16 -80.80
C ASN A 10 72.61 24.33 -81.19
N LYS A 11 72.77 23.32 -82.07
CA LYS A 11 71.70 22.35 -82.35
C LYS A 11 71.44 21.43 -81.16
N ALA A 12 72.48 20.91 -80.51
CA ALA A 12 72.34 20.07 -79.33
C ALA A 12 71.71 20.80 -78.14
N GLU A 13 72.04 22.08 -77.91
CA GLU A 13 71.42 22.87 -76.84
C GLU A 13 69.95 23.22 -77.12
N LYS A 14 69.58 23.46 -78.38
CA LYS A 14 68.17 23.65 -78.78
C LYS A 14 67.36 22.36 -78.66
N GLU A 15 67.89 21.24 -79.11
CA GLU A 15 67.23 19.94 -78.97
C GLU A 15 67.08 19.54 -77.49
N LYS A 16 68.10 19.79 -76.65
CA LYS A 16 68.01 19.55 -75.21
C LYS A 16 66.95 20.44 -74.53
N ALA A 17 66.88 21.72 -74.87
CA ALA A 17 65.89 22.64 -74.33
C ALA A 17 64.46 22.27 -74.77
N GLU A 18 64.27 21.80 -76.01
CA GLU A 18 62.98 21.33 -76.50
C GLU A 18 62.54 20.02 -75.82
N ILE A 19 63.45 19.09 -75.56
CA ILE A 19 63.15 17.85 -74.83
C ILE A 19 62.81 18.14 -73.36
N GLU A 20 63.54 19.05 -72.71
CA GLU A 20 63.22 19.47 -71.33
C GLU A 20 61.89 20.23 -71.25
N ALA A 21 61.55 21.05 -72.24
CA ALA A 21 60.26 21.73 -72.29
C ALA A 21 59.10 20.75 -72.52
N ARG A 22 59.26 19.77 -73.41
CA ARG A 22 58.26 18.70 -73.62
C ARG A 22 58.08 17.85 -72.37
N SER A 23 59.18 17.44 -71.72
CA SER A 23 59.13 16.67 -70.47
C SER A 23 58.48 17.44 -69.32
N LYS A 24 58.73 18.76 -69.20
CA LYS A 24 58.06 19.61 -68.20
C LYS A 24 56.56 19.73 -68.45
N MET A 25 56.14 19.92 -69.71
CA MET A 25 54.72 19.98 -70.06
C MET A 25 54.02 18.63 -69.85
N GLU A 26 54.66 17.51 -70.17
CA GLU A 26 54.12 16.16 -69.89
C GLU A 26 54.00 15.90 -68.38
N MET A 27 54.98 16.34 -67.58
CA MET A 27 54.91 16.21 -66.12
C MET A 27 53.81 17.09 -65.52
N GLU A 28 53.64 18.31 -66.03
CA GLU A 28 52.58 19.23 -65.59
C GLU A 28 51.18 18.72 -65.95
N GLN A 29 51.02 18.10 -67.13
CA GLN A 29 49.78 17.44 -67.53
C GLN A 29 49.44 16.25 -66.63
N LEU A 30 50.41 15.38 -66.33
CA LEU A 30 50.20 14.25 -65.42
C LEU A 30 49.87 14.69 -63.99
N MET A 31 50.49 15.76 -63.49
CA MET A 31 50.17 16.31 -62.17
C MET A 31 48.77 16.93 -62.16
N ASN A 32 48.34 17.57 -63.25
CA ASN A 32 46.98 18.09 -63.39
C ASN A 32 45.94 16.97 -63.49
N GLU A 33 46.19 15.90 -64.24
CA GLU A 33 45.32 14.73 -64.29
C GLU A 33 45.26 14.01 -62.93
N HIS A 34 46.40 13.89 -62.23
CA HIS A 34 46.44 13.27 -60.90
C HIS A 34 45.70 14.10 -59.85
N THR A 35 45.82 15.42 -59.89
CA THR A 35 45.08 16.33 -58.99
C THR A 35 43.59 16.33 -59.29
N GLN A 36 43.18 16.37 -60.55
CA GLN A 36 41.76 16.25 -60.95
C GLN A 36 41.17 14.89 -60.52
N THR A 37 41.90 13.79 -60.76
CA THR A 37 41.46 12.45 -60.35
C THR A 37 41.37 12.31 -58.82
N ALA A 38 42.28 12.95 -58.07
CA ALA A 38 42.26 12.96 -56.62
C ALA A 38 41.07 13.77 -56.06
N GLU A 39 40.74 14.91 -56.68
CA GLU A 39 39.60 15.74 -56.31
C GLU A 39 38.27 15.05 -56.60
N GLU A 40 38.12 14.41 -57.76
CA GLU A 40 36.93 13.63 -58.12
C GLU A 40 36.71 12.46 -57.15
N ARG A 41 37.77 11.72 -56.81
CA ARG A 41 37.71 10.64 -55.80
C ARG A 41 37.31 11.17 -54.43
N ARG A 42 37.78 12.35 -54.04
CA ARG A 42 37.43 12.97 -52.76
C ARG A 42 35.96 13.36 -52.71
N ILE A 43 35.44 13.95 -53.78
CA ILE A 43 34.02 14.32 -53.91
C ILE A 43 33.14 13.07 -53.86
N LEU A 44 33.52 12.01 -54.59
CA LEU A 44 32.78 10.75 -54.61
C LEU A 44 32.76 10.07 -53.22
N GLN A 45 33.89 10.07 -52.51
CA GLN A 45 33.97 9.56 -51.14
C GLN A 45 33.11 10.37 -50.16
N GLU A 46 33.06 11.70 -50.33
CA GLU A 46 32.23 12.56 -49.48
C GLU A 46 30.74 12.34 -49.75
N GLN A 47 30.34 12.15 -51.01
CA GLN A 47 28.97 11.79 -51.39
C GLN A 47 28.57 10.43 -50.80
N LEU A 48 29.46 9.43 -50.88
CA LEU A 48 29.20 8.09 -50.33
C LEU A 48 29.07 8.12 -48.80
N LYS A 49 29.89 8.94 -48.11
CA LYS A 49 29.77 9.19 -46.66
C LYS A 49 28.47 9.92 -46.29
N LYS A 50 28.04 10.88 -47.09
CA LYS A 50 26.77 11.59 -46.88
C LYS A 50 25.57 10.65 -47.08
N GLU A 51 25.64 9.76 -48.08
CA GLU A 51 24.59 8.76 -48.31
C GLU A 51 24.54 7.72 -47.18
N SER A 52 25.69 7.24 -46.72
CA SER A 52 25.75 6.29 -45.60
C SER A 52 25.25 6.89 -44.29
N ALA A 53 25.60 8.16 -43.99
CA ALA A 53 25.08 8.88 -42.83
C ALA A 53 23.56 9.03 -42.88
N LYS A 54 22.99 9.40 -44.04
CA LYS A 54 21.53 9.49 -44.23
C LYS A 54 20.85 8.14 -44.04
N ARG A 55 21.43 7.05 -44.54
CA ARG A 55 20.89 5.69 -44.35
C ARG A 55 20.87 5.30 -42.87
N LEU A 56 21.94 5.60 -42.13
CA LEU A 56 22.02 5.33 -40.70
C LEU A 56 21.01 6.16 -39.89
N GLU A 57 20.83 7.45 -40.23
CA GLU A 57 19.82 8.30 -39.60
C GLU A 57 18.40 7.77 -39.84
N MET A 58 18.08 7.34 -41.07
CA MET A 58 16.78 6.74 -41.40
C MET A 58 16.55 5.41 -40.67
N GLU A 59 17.59 4.58 -40.53
CA GLU A 59 17.53 3.33 -39.79
C GLU A 59 17.30 3.58 -38.29
N ASN A 60 18.02 4.54 -37.70
CA ASN A 60 17.83 4.95 -36.30
C ASN A 60 16.43 5.51 -36.06
N GLN A 61 15.90 6.32 -36.96
CA GLN A 61 14.52 6.82 -36.88
C GLN A 61 13.50 5.68 -36.96
N ARG A 62 13.72 4.70 -37.85
CA ARG A 62 12.86 3.51 -37.97
C ARG A 62 12.87 2.68 -36.68
N LEU A 63 14.04 2.46 -36.09
CA LEU A 63 14.18 1.74 -34.83
C LEU A 63 13.48 2.48 -33.68
N ALA A 64 13.67 3.79 -33.57
CA ALA A 64 13.00 4.60 -32.55
C ALA A 64 11.47 4.56 -32.68
N LEU A 65 10.94 4.60 -33.91
CA LEU A 65 9.50 4.45 -34.16
C LEU A 65 9.00 3.05 -33.80
N PHE A 66 9.78 2.01 -34.10
CA PHE A 66 9.44 0.63 -33.74
C PHE A 66 9.40 0.42 -32.23
N GLU A 67 10.39 0.93 -31.50
CA GLU A 67 10.39 0.89 -30.03
C GLU A 67 9.19 1.64 -29.46
N LYS A 68 8.87 2.82 -30.00
CA LYS A 68 7.71 3.60 -29.56
C LYS A 68 6.39 2.85 -29.81
N LEU A 69 6.22 2.23 -30.97
CA LEU A 69 5.05 1.39 -31.27
C LEU A 69 4.94 0.22 -30.28
N LYS A 70 6.05 -0.49 -30.04
CA LYS A 70 6.09 -1.59 -29.08
C LYS A 70 5.70 -1.15 -27.66
N THR A 71 6.19 0.00 -27.21
CA THR A 71 5.79 0.54 -25.90
C THR A 71 4.31 0.89 -25.83
N MET A 72 3.73 1.45 -26.90
CA MET A 72 2.29 1.74 -26.96
C MET A 72 1.45 0.46 -26.98
N GLU A 73 1.87 -0.56 -27.75
CA GLU A 73 1.20 -1.87 -27.78
C GLU A 73 1.21 -2.52 -26.40
N GLU A 74 2.34 -2.53 -25.71
CA GLU A 74 2.43 -3.05 -24.34
C GLU A 74 1.56 -2.28 -23.35
N GLN A 75 1.46 -0.96 -23.47
CA GLN A 75 0.61 -0.13 -22.61
C GLN A 75 -0.88 -0.39 -22.84
N VAL A 76 -1.30 -0.53 -24.11
CA VAL A 76 -2.71 -0.83 -24.45
C VAL A 76 -3.09 -2.23 -23.97
N MET A 77 -2.20 -3.22 -24.14
CA MET A 77 -2.44 -4.59 -23.65
C MET A 77 -2.53 -4.64 -22.13
N LYS A 78 -1.62 -3.97 -21.41
CA LYS A 78 -1.68 -3.85 -19.95
C LYS A 78 -2.94 -3.13 -19.49
N GLY A 79 -3.38 -2.09 -20.23
CA GLY A 79 -4.64 -1.38 -19.96
C GLY A 79 -5.88 -2.28 -20.10
N GLY A 80 -5.94 -3.09 -21.15
CA GLY A 80 -7.03 -4.05 -21.37
C GLY A 80 -7.12 -5.11 -20.28
N GLU A 81 -5.99 -5.68 -19.86
CA GLU A 81 -5.97 -6.64 -18.75
C GLU A 81 -6.44 -6.03 -17.42
N ILE A 82 -6.11 -4.77 -17.15
CA ILE A 82 -6.53 -4.07 -15.94
C ILE A 82 -8.03 -3.81 -15.97
N ALA A 83 -8.57 -3.40 -17.12
CA ALA A 83 -10.02 -3.20 -17.30
C ALA A 83 -10.80 -4.51 -17.11
N ASP A 84 -10.31 -5.62 -17.68
CA ASP A 84 -10.95 -6.94 -17.52
C ASP A 84 -10.86 -7.46 -16.08
N LYS A 85 -9.73 -7.23 -15.40
CA LYS A 85 -9.57 -7.58 -13.97
C LYS A 85 -10.50 -6.75 -13.10
N ALA A 86 -10.64 -5.44 -13.36
CA ALA A 86 -11.55 -4.56 -12.64
C ALA A 86 -13.02 -4.98 -12.83
N SER A 87 -13.43 -5.27 -14.06
CA SER A 87 -14.79 -5.74 -14.37
C SER A 87 -15.14 -7.06 -13.67
N LYS A 88 -14.20 -8.02 -13.64
CA LYS A 88 -14.38 -9.28 -12.90
C LYS A 88 -14.48 -9.08 -11.39
N GLN A 89 -13.68 -8.17 -10.84
CA GLN A 89 -13.73 -7.83 -9.41
C GLN A 89 -15.06 -7.14 -9.05
N GLU A 90 -15.52 -6.20 -9.88
CA GLU A 90 -16.82 -5.53 -9.70
C GLU A 90 -17.99 -6.52 -9.76
N ALA A 91 -17.99 -7.43 -10.74
CA ALA A 91 -19.01 -8.47 -10.85
C ALA A 91 -19.00 -9.42 -9.64
N ALA A 92 -17.81 -9.78 -9.14
CA ALA A 92 -17.67 -10.61 -7.94
C ALA A 92 -18.18 -9.89 -6.68
N LEU A 93 -17.87 -8.59 -6.52
CA LEU A 93 -18.38 -7.77 -5.42
C LEU A 93 -19.91 -7.65 -5.46
N ARG A 94 -20.47 -7.36 -6.64
CA ARG A 94 -21.93 -7.26 -6.82
C ARG A 94 -22.65 -8.57 -6.45
N LYS A 95 -22.08 -9.72 -6.85
CA LYS A 95 -22.63 -11.03 -6.49
C LYS A 95 -22.54 -11.29 -4.99
N ALA A 96 -21.41 -10.95 -4.36
CA ALA A 96 -21.24 -11.08 -2.92
C ALA A 96 -22.23 -10.19 -2.14
N GLU A 97 -22.48 -8.96 -2.61
CA GLU A 97 -23.48 -8.06 -2.03
C GLU A 97 -24.89 -8.65 -2.11
N GLN A 98 -25.27 -9.19 -3.27
CA GLN A 98 -26.56 -9.86 -3.46
C GLN A 98 -26.71 -11.07 -2.54
N ASP A 99 -25.66 -11.89 -2.41
CA ASP A 99 -25.66 -13.05 -1.51
C ASP A 99 -25.77 -12.63 -0.03
N LEU A 100 -25.11 -11.53 0.36
CA LEU A 100 -25.24 -10.97 1.72
C LEU A 100 -26.64 -10.45 2.00
N VAL A 101 -27.26 -9.74 1.05
CA VAL A 101 -28.65 -9.27 1.18
C VAL A 101 -29.60 -10.46 1.32
N ALA A 102 -29.48 -11.47 0.45
CA ALA A 102 -30.31 -12.66 0.50
C ALA A 102 -30.15 -13.45 1.82
N ARG A 103 -28.94 -13.47 2.40
CA ARG A 103 -28.71 -14.06 3.75
C ARG A 103 -29.42 -13.26 4.83
N ARG A 104 -29.29 -11.93 4.84
CA ARG A 104 -29.96 -11.05 5.82
C ARG A 104 -31.47 -11.18 5.75
N GLU A 105 -32.04 -11.25 4.54
CA GLU A 105 -33.48 -11.45 4.36
C GLU A 105 -33.95 -12.78 4.93
N LYS A 106 -33.20 -13.88 4.68
CA LYS A 106 -33.50 -15.19 5.25
C LYS A 106 -33.39 -15.21 6.77
N GLU A 107 -32.35 -14.59 7.32
CA GLU A 107 -32.17 -14.46 8.77
C GLU A 107 -33.33 -13.70 9.41
N LEU A 108 -33.76 -12.60 8.80
CA LEU A 108 -34.89 -11.81 9.27
C LEU A 108 -36.23 -12.57 9.17
N GLN A 109 -36.43 -13.34 8.10
CA GLN A 109 -37.61 -14.21 7.96
C GLN A 109 -37.63 -15.30 9.03
N LEU A 110 -36.50 -15.97 9.27
CA LEU A 110 -36.36 -16.97 10.34
C LEU A 110 -36.62 -16.35 11.71
N ALA A 111 -36.07 -15.17 12.00
CA ALA A 111 -36.30 -14.48 13.26
C ALA A 111 -37.79 -14.14 13.48
N ARG A 112 -38.49 -13.70 12.42
CA ARG A 112 -39.95 -13.46 12.49
C ARG A 112 -40.73 -14.75 12.74
N GLN A 113 -40.40 -15.83 12.04
CA GLN A 113 -41.06 -17.12 12.24
C GLN A 113 -40.81 -17.66 13.65
N MET A 114 -39.60 -17.51 14.19
CA MET A 114 -39.30 -17.88 15.56
C MET A 114 -40.13 -17.06 16.56
N ALA A 115 -40.27 -15.74 16.36
CA ALA A 115 -41.09 -14.90 17.21
C ALA A 115 -42.59 -15.30 17.17
N GLU A 116 -43.12 -15.59 15.98
CA GLU A 116 -44.51 -16.07 15.80
C GLU A 116 -44.71 -17.46 16.43
N GLN A 117 -43.73 -18.35 16.32
CA GLN A 117 -43.76 -19.64 17.01
C GLN A 117 -43.69 -19.49 18.53
N GLU A 118 -42.90 -18.55 19.05
CA GLU A 118 -42.86 -18.26 20.49
C GLU A 118 -44.21 -17.69 20.98
N GLU A 119 -44.86 -16.83 20.20
CA GLU A 119 -46.19 -16.29 20.50
C GLU A 119 -47.28 -17.37 20.48
N THR A 120 -47.33 -18.18 19.42
CA THR A 120 -48.31 -19.29 19.32
C THR A 120 -48.09 -20.37 20.37
N ASN A 121 -46.84 -20.66 20.77
CA ASN A 121 -46.53 -21.58 21.86
C ASN A 121 -46.99 -20.99 23.21
N LEU A 122 -46.82 -19.68 23.42
CA LEU A 122 -47.36 -18.98 24.59
C LEU A 122 -48.89 -19.03 24.65
N GLU A 123 -49.58 -18.97 23.51
CA GLU A 123 -51.05 -19.10 23.42
C GLU A 123 -51.53 -20.54 23.63
N LEU A 124 -50.81 -21.53 23.08
CA LEU A 124 -51.14 -22.95 23.25
C LEU A 124 -50.94 -23.41 24.71
N GLU A 125 -49.93 -22.85 25.39
CA GLU A 125 -49.71 -23.00 26.82
C GLU A 125 -50.92 -22.54 27.66
N GLU A 126 -51.88 -21.77 27.12
CA GLU A 126 -53.06 -21.29 27.87
C GLU A 126 -54.17 -22.35 28.02
N LYS A 127 -54.06 -23.51 27.35
CA LYS A 127 -54.97 -24.66 27.51
C LYS A 127 -54.43 -25.61 28.59
N TYR A 128 -54.72 -25.32 29.85
CA TYR A 128 -54.27 -26.14 30.97
C TYR A 128 -55.19 -27.36 31.20
N SER A 129 -54.60 -28.53 31.47
CA SER A 129 -55.33 -29.77 31.81
C SER A 129 -55.82 -29.81 33.27
N SER A 130 -55.29 -28.95 34.14
CA SER A 130 -55.63 -28.86 35.57
C SER A 130 -55.39 -27.45 36.11
N LEU A 131 -56.23 -27.01 37.06
CA LEU A 131 -56.10 -25.71 37.75
C LEU A 131 -54.73 -25.55 38.43
N HIS A 132 -54.14 -26.64 38.92
CA HIS A 132 -52.82 -26.60 39.55
C HIS A 132 -51.68 -26.35 38.54
N ASP A 133 -51.82 -26.89 37.32
CA ASP A 133 -50.85 -26.68 36.25
C ASP A 133 -50.98 -25.27 35.66
N GLU A 134 -52.20 -24.72 35.63
CA GLU A 134 -52.45 -23.31 35.30
C GLU A 134 -51.74 -22.36 36.26
N VAL A 135 -51.86 -22.58 37.57
CA VAL A 135 -51.17 -21.75 38.57
C VAL A 135 -49.66 -21.83 38.42
N LYS A 136 -49.10 -23.02 38.17
CA LYS A 136 -47.65 -23.19 37.94
C LYS A 136 -47.19 -22.47 36.68
N ALA A 137 -47.92 -22.60 35.58
CA ALA A 137 -47.57 -21.96 34.32
C ALA A 137 -47.68 -20.43 34.40
N LYS A 138 -48.75 -19.92 35.03
CA LYS A 138 -48.90 -18.48 35.30
C LYS A 138 -47.78 -17.96 36.21
N THR A 139 -47.38 -18.72 37.24
CA THR A 139 -46.24 -18.35 38.11
C THR A 139 -44.94 -18.27 37.30
N LYS A 140 -44.65 -19.26 36.46
CA LYS A 140 -43.49 -19.23 35.54
C LYS A 140 -43.56 -18.06 34.54
N LYS A 141 -44.75 -17.73 34.02
CA LYS A 141 -44.96 -16.58 33.12
C LYS A 141 -44.66 -15.27 33.85
N ILE A 142 -45.11 -15.14 35.10
CA ILE A 142 -44.79 -13.99 35.97
C ILE A 142 -43.29 -13.90 36.24
N GLU A 143 -42.62 -15.01 36.58
CA GLU A 143 -41.17 -15.04 36.79
C GLU A 143 -40.41 -14.60 35.53
N LYS A 144 -40.78 -15.13 34.35
CA LYS A 144 -40.21 -14.72 33.06
C LYS A 144 -40.45 -13.25 32.75
N LEU A 145 -41.64 -12.73 33.02
CA LEU A 145 -41.96 -11.31 32.80
C LEU A 145 -41.21 -10.42 33.80
N TRP A 146 -41.05 -10.87 35.04
CA TRP A 146 -40.33 -10.14 36.07
C TRP A 146 -38.84 -10.06 35.79
N THR A 147 -38.23 -11.14 35.27
CA THR A 147 -36.83 -11.10 34.82
C THR A 147 -36.64 -10.16 33.64
N LYS A 148 -37.52 -10.21 32.62
CA LYS A 148 -37.53 -9.25 31.50
C LYS A 148 -37.68 -7.81 31.98
N PHE A 149 -38.64 -7.54 32.88
CA PHE A 149 -38.83 -6.22 33.47
C PHE A 149 -37.58 -5.73 34.21
N ARG A 150 -36.94 -6.61 34.99
CA ARG A 150 -35.72 -6.27 35.72
C ARG A 150 -34.55 -5.97 34.77
N GLN A 151 -34.42 -6.75 33.70
CA GLN A 151 -33.43 -6.52 32.63
C GLN A 151 -33.66 -5.17 31.95
N SER A 152 -34.88 -4.87 31.49
CA SER A 152 -35.19 -3.58 30.88
C SER A 152 -34.98 -2.41 31.86
N LYS A 153 -35.26 -2.61 33.16
CA LYS A 153 -34.99 -1.59 34.18
C LYS A 153 -33.50 -1.35 34.38
N THR A 154 -32.66 -2.39 34.31
CA THR A 154 -31.20 -2.21 34.34
C THR A 154 -30.69 -1.53 33.09
N GLU A 155 -31.18 -1.93 31.91
CA GLU A 155 -30.84 -1.29 30.63
C GLU A 155 -31.17 0.20 30.62
N ILE A 156 -32.35 0.60 31.10
CA ILE A 156 -32.72 2.02 31.24
C ILE A 156 -31.72 2.78 32.11
N LYS A 157 -31.28 2.17 33.22
CA LYS A 157 -30.32 2.80 34.14
C LYS A 157 -28.95 2.94 33.48
N ASP A 158 -28.51 1.91 32.76
CA ASP A 158 -27.23 1.89 32.06
C ASP A 158 -27.24 2.96 30.94
N LEU A 159 -28.29 3.01 30.12
CA LEU A 159 -28.49 4.06 29.11
C LEU A 159 -28.51 5.47 29.71
N GLN A 160 -29.16 5.65 30.86
CA GLN A 160 -29.17 6.96 31.54
C GLN A 160 -27.77 7.35 32.03
N SER A 161 -26.98 6.38 32.51
CA SER A 161 -25.59 6.62 32.92
C SER A 161 -24.70 6.97 31.73
N GLU A 162 -24.85 6.27 30.61
CA GLU A 162 -24.15 6.54 29.36
C GLU A 162 -24.50 7.93 28.83
N PHE A 163 -25.78 8.26 28.75
CA PHE A 163 -26.25 9.59 28.33
C PHE A 163 -25.70 10.71 29.21
N GLN A 164 -25.63 10.49 30.53
CA GLN A 164 -25.05 11.48 31.43
C GLN A 164 -23.53 11.63 31.23
N ALA A 165 -22.81 10.54 30.95
CA ALA A 165 -21.39 10.58 30.64
C ALA A 165 -21.12 11.33 29.33
N GLU A 166 -21.85 11.01 28.26
CA GLU A 166 -21.76 11.72 26.97
C GLU A 166 -22.09 13.20 27.11
N ARG A 167 -23.17 13.53 27.85
CA ARG A 167 -23.52 14.92 28.14
C ARG A 167 -22.38 15.64 28.87
N ASN A 168 -21.72 14.99 29.84
CA ASN A 168 -20.60 15.58 30.55
C ASN A 168 -19.40 15.82 29.63
N ASP A 169 -19.08 14.87 28.75
CA ASP A 169 -18.01 14.99 27.76
C ASP A 169 -18.27 16.11 26.74
N MET A 170 -19.51 16.21 26.24
CA MET A 170 -19.94 17.33 25.40
C MET A 170 -19.79 18.68 26.12
N LEU A 171 -20.19 18.74 27.40
CA LEU A 171 -20.06 19.96 28.20
C LEU A 171 -18.58 20.32 28.48
N GLU A 172 -17.71 19.32 28.67
CA GLU A 172 -16.28 19.53 28.81
C GLU A 172 -15.66 20.06 27.52
N THR A 173 -16.04 19.49 26.38
CA THR A 173 -15.65 19.97 25.05
C THR A 173 -16.08 21.42 24.82
N ILE A 174 -17.32 21.77 25.18
CA ILE A 174 -17.81 23.15 25.10
C ILE A 174 -16.97 24.09 25.98
N ARG A 175 -16.65 23.68 27.22
CA ARG A 175 -15.83 24.50 28.14
C ARG A 175 -14.41 24.69 27.60
N GLU A 176 -13.80 23.63 27.06
CA GLU A 176 -12.48 23.68 26.42
C GLU A 176 -12.49 24.64 25.23
N LEU A 177 -13.42 24.45 24.29
CA LEU A 177 -13.56 25.32 23.11
C LEU A 177 -13.82 26.77 23.51
N THR A 178 -14.65 27.02 24.52
CA THR A 178 -14.90 28.36 25.04
C THR A 178 -13.62 28.98 25.61
N ARG A 179 -12.80 28.21 26.34
CA ARG A 179 -11.52 28.70 26.86
C ARG A 179 -10.55 29.05 25.73
N GLN A 180 -10.46 28.19 24.72
CA GLN A 180 -9.63 28.43 23.54
C GLN A 180 -10.09 29.64 22.73
N LEU A 181 -11.40 29.82 22.59
CA LEU A 181 -12.00 30.96 21.89
C LEU A 181 -11.64 32.25 22.63
N LYS A 182 -11.88 32.32 23.95
CA LYS A 182 -11.51 33.47 24.79
C LYS A 182 -10.02 33.79 24.72
N LEU A 183 -9.17 32.78 24.74
CA LEU A 183 -7.72 32.97 24.58
C LEU A 183 -7.40 33.59 23.21
N LYS A 184 -8.00 33.09 22.13
CA LYS A 184 -7.80 33.61 20.78
C LYS A 184 -8.33 35.04 20.66
N GLU A 185 -9.49 35.35 21.23
CA GLU A 185 -10.02 36.73 21.32
C GLU A 185 -9.04 37.65 22.03
N LEU A 186 -8.53 37.26 23.21
CA LEU A 186 -7.56 38.07 23.95
C LEU A 186 -6.29 38.32 23.12
N ILE A 187 -5.80 37.30 22.39
CA ILE A 187 -4.65 37.46 21.50
C ILE A 187 -4.98 38.45 20.36
N ILE A 188 -6.16 38.34 19.76
CA ILE A 188 -6.60 39.26 18.71
C ILE A 188 -6.64 40.70 19.26
N ASP A 189 -7.27 40.91 20.41
CA ASP A 189 -7.45 42.23 21.02
C ASP A 189 -6.13 42.90 21.40
N ASN A 190 -5.13 42.13 21.85
CA ASN A 190 -3.86 42.68 22.34
C ASN A 190 -2.78 42.79 21.25
N PHE A 191 -2.77 41.90 20.26
CA PHE A 191 -1.66 41.79 19.30
C PHE A 191 -2.03 42.15 17.85
N ILE A 192 -3.33 42.24 17.50
CA ILE A 192 -3.76 42.54 16.13
C ILE A 192 -4.36 43.94 16.09
N PRO A 193 -3.88 44.84 15.21
CA PRO A 193 -4.49 46.15 15.05
C PRO A 193 -5.97 46.03 14.66
N PRO A 194 -6.87 46.88 15.19
CA PRO A 194 -8.32 46.75 15.05
C PRO A 194 -8.79 46.77 13.59
N ASN A 195 -8.07 47.49 12.71
CA ASN A 195 -8.37 47.53 11.28
C ASN A 195 -8.27 46.14 10.62
N PHE A 196 -7.31 45.30 11.03
CA PHE A 196 -7.15 43.96 10.49
C PHE A 196 -8.15 42.97 11.12
N ALA A 197 -8.45 43.13 12.41
CA ALA A 197 -9.45 42.32 13.11
C ALA A 197 -10.87 42.55 12.53
N GLN A 198 -11.27 43.81 12.34
CA GLN A 198 -12.54 44.17 11.71
C GLN A 198 -12.65 43.62 10.29
N MET A 199 -11.55 43.60 9.54
CA MET A 199 -11.52 43.04 8.20
C MET A 199 -11.77 41.53 8.17
N LEU A 200 -11.48 40.80 9.25
CA LEU A 200 -11.75 39.35 9.37
C LEU A 200 -13.18 39.07 9.84
N ASP A 201 -13.76 39.96 10.63
CA ASP A 201 -15.11 39.81 11.19
C ASP A 201 -16.22 40.40 10.32
N SER A 202 -15.91 41.41 9.50
CA SER A 202 -16.89 42.06 8.63
C SER A 202 -17.46 41.07 7.61
N ALA A 203 -18.79 40.86 7.68
CA ALA A 203 -19.53 40.03 6.73
C ALA A 203 -19.39 40.53 5.28
N GLU A 204 -19.25 41.85 5.08
CA GLU A 204 -19.04 42.48 3.77
C GLU A 204 -17.78 42.00 3.06
N VAL A 205 -16.77 41.54 3.81
CA VAL A 205 -15.49 41.06 3.27
C VAL A 205 -15.35 39.53 3.43
N GLY A 206 -16.48 38.84 3.62
CA GLY A 206 -16.59 37.38 3.67
C GLY A 206 -16.57 36.76 5.08
N GLY A 207 -16.46 37.54 6.15
CA GLY A 207 -16.38 37.00 7.51
C GLY A 207 -15.34 35.89 7.69
N ARG A 208 -15.51 35.05 8.72
CA ARG A 208 -14.59 33.95 9.03
C ARG A 208 -14.76 32.73 8.12
N ALA A 209 -15.98 32.51 7.62
CA ALA A 209 -16.32 31.45 6.67
C ALA A 209 -17.58 31.86 5.88
N VAL A 210 -17.54 31.75 4.55
CA VAL A 210 -18.66 32.01 3.65
C VAL A 210 -19.18 30.70 3.10
N TRP A 211 -20.46 30.43 3.30
CA TRP A 211 -21.13 29.30 2.63
C TRP A 211 -21.30 29.61 1.14
N ASN A 212 -20.76 28.75 0.27
CA ASN A 212 -21.00 28.81 -1.16
C ASN A 212 -22.13 27.83 -1.52
N ALA A 213 -23.31 28.38 -1.81
CA ALA A 213 -24.50 27.58 -2.13
C ALA A 213 -24.40 26.84 -3.48
N GLU A 214 -23.60 27.32 -4.44
CA GLU A 214 -23.45 26.67 -5.76
C GLU A 214 -22.53 25.44 -5.71
N ALA A 215 -21.52 25.49 -4.84
CA ALA A 215 -20.56 24.41 -4.65
C ALA A 215 -20.91 23.49 -3.46
N GLU A 216 -21.94 23.84 -2.68
CA GLU A 216 -22.31 23.20 -1.41
C GLU A 216 -21.11 23.07 -0.42
N GLU A 217 -20.22 24.07 -0.42
CA GLU A 217 -18.98 24.05 0.36
C GLU A 217 -18.78 25.35 1.17
N TRP A 218 -18.17 25.22 2.35
CA TRP A 218 -17.69 26.38 3.13
C TRP A 218 -16.36 26.88 2.56
N SER A 219 -16.34 28.11 2.06
CA SER A 219 -15.12 28.80 1.64
C SER A 219 -14.60 29.68 2.76
N ILE A 220 -13.32 29.53 3.11
CA ILE A 220 -12.65 30.39 4.10
C ILE A 220 -11.86 31.45 3.32
N PRO A 221 -12.29 32.72 3.33
CA PRO A 221 -11.57 33.77 2.62
C PRO A 221 -10.18 34.00 3.24
N ARG A 222 -9.20 34.37 2.38
CA ARG A 222 -7.86 34.83 2.77
C ARG A 222 -6.98 33.81 3.50
N LEU A 223 -7.15 32.53 3.17
CA LEU A 223 -6.23 31.45 3.53
C LEU A 223 -4.76 31.77 3.18
N ASP A 224 -4.50 32.56 2.13
CA ASP A 224 -3.16 32.95 1.68
C ASP A 224 -2.38 33.82 2.69
N ILE A 225 -3.11 34.52 3.55
CA ILE A 225 -2.55 35.37 4.62
C ILE A 225 -2.32 34.53 5.88
N THR A 226 -2.97 33.37 5.99
CA THR A 226 -2.79 32.49 7.15
C THR A 226 -1.40 31.85 7.11
N GLY A 227 -0.66 31.95 8.23
CA GLY A 227 0.72 31.46 8.35
C GLY A 227 0.90 29.95 8.09
N ASN A 228 -0.19 29.19 7.99
CA ASN A 228 -0.17 27.76 7.66
C ASN A 228 0.25 27.50 6.21
N ALA A 229 -0.11 28.37 5.26
CA ALA A 229 0.37 28.31 3.88
C ALA A 229 1.81 28.81 3.76
N ARG A 230 2.22 29.69 4.68
CA ARG A 230 3.57 30.23 4.79
C ARG A 230 4.40 29.53 5.86
N ARG A 231 4.27 28.21 6.02
CA ARG A 231 5.23 27.45 6.83
C ARG A 231 6.62 27.78 6.29
N SER A 232 7.42 28.48 7.08
CA SER A 232 8.79 28.82 6.72
C SER A 232 9.49 27.52 6.31
N GLN A 233 10.03 27.47 5.09
CA GLN A 233 10.94 26.38 4.75
C GLN A 233 12.02 26.34 5.83
N ARG A 234 12.20 25.18 6.47
CA ARG A 234 13.27 25.02 7.46
C ARG A 234 14.56 25.37 6.75
N MET A 235 15.28 26.37 7.28
CA MET A 235 16.53 26.83 6.69
C MET A 235 17.47 25.63 6.60
N VAL A 236 17.91 25.33 5.40
CA VAL A 236 18.81 24.21 5.12
C VAL A 236 20.24 24.70 5.35
N SER A 237 21.10 23.85 5.90
CA SER A 237 22.52 24.18 6.03
C SER A 237 23.17 24.40 4.66
N VAL A 238 24.33 25.06 4.61
CA VAL A 238 25.10 25.28 3.38
C VAL A 238 25.36 23.97 2.61
N ASN A 239 25.40 22.84 3.33
CA ASN A 239 25.62 21.50 2.79
C ASN A 239 24.31 20.78 2.40
N GLY A 240 23.16 21.45 2.38
CA GLY A 240 21.89 20.84 1.99
C GLY A 240 21.22 20.00 3.09
N LEU A 241 21.72 20.05 4.33
CA LEU A 241 21.21 19.22 5.44
C LEU A 241 20.15 19.96 6.28
N PRO A 242 19.18 19.24 6.88
CA PRO A 242 18.10 19.84 7.70
C PRO A 242 18.58 20.59 8.94
N ARG A 243 19.84 20.39 9.36
CA ARG A 243 20.50 21.09 10.47
C ARG A 243 22.00 21.30 10.17
N PRO A 244 22.63 22.37 10.69
CA PRO A 244 24.07 22.53 10.60
C PRO A 244 24.79 21.46 11.44
N GLU A 245 25.79 20.81 10.86
CA GLU A 245 26.61 19.80 11.55
C GLU A 245 28.10 20.19 11.58
N SER A 246 28.74 19.88 12.71
CA SER A 246 30.20 20.06 12.88
C SER A 246 30.98 19.11 11.96
N GLU A 247 32.17 19.54 11.53
CA GLU A 247 33.15 18.70 10.81
C GLU A 247 33.45 17.40 11.57
N TYR A 248 33.54 17.47 12.90
CA TYR A 248 33.79 16.30 13.74
C TYR A 248 32.68 15.24 13.59
N THR A 249 31.42 15.68 13.70
CA THR A 249 30.23 14.83 13.52
C THR A 249 30.23 14.18 12.14
N ARG A 250 30.58 14.94 11.09
CA ARG A 250 30.70 14.43 9.71
C ARG A 250 31.75 13.33 9.58
N LYS A 251 32.91 13.52 10.20
CA LYS A 251 34.01 12.54 10.15
C LYS A 251 33.65 11.27 10.91
N CYS A 252 33.02 11.41 12.08
CA CYS A 252 32.56 10.27 12.88
C CYS A 252 31.46 9.48 12.15
N ARG A 253 30.48 10.13 11.53
CA ARG A 253 29.41 9.46 10.77
C ARG A 253 29.90 8.54 9.67
N ARG A 254 31.06 8.83 9.07
CA ARG A 254 31.66 7.97 8.02
C ARG A 254 32.19 6.64 8.57
N HIS A 255 32.49 6.58 9.86
CA HIS A 255 33.17 5.45 10.49
C HIS A 255 32.34 4.79 11.60
N ASP A 256 31.38 5.51 12.16
CA ASP A 256 30.55 5.08 13.28
C ASP A 256 29.06 5.19 12.91
N THR A 257 28.34 4.09 13.09
CA THR A 257 26.89 3.96 12.85
C THR A 257 26.06 4.46 14.03
N ASN A 258 26.70 4.93 15.10
CA ASN A 258 26.01 5.47 16.28
C ASN A 258 25.01 6.59 15.89
N PRO A 259 23.73 6.47 16.28
CA PRO A 259 22.69 7.48 16.02
C PRO A 259 23.05 8.90 16.50
N ARG A 260 23.99 9.02 17.44
CA ARG A 260 24.50 10.30 17.94
C ARG A 260 25.05 11.23 16.84
N TYR A 261 25.63 10.68 15.78
CA TYR A 261 26.28 11.47 14.72
C TYR A 261 25.42 11.61 13.44
N ARG A 262 24.18 11.11 13.43
CA ARG A 262 23.23 11.28 12.33
C ARG A 262 22.71 12.72 12.30
N TYR A 263 22.18 13.19 11.17
CA TYR A 263 21.49 14.49 11.10
C TYR A 263 19.97 14.37 11.29
N ASP A 264 19.44 13.14 11.16
CA ASP A 264 18.04 12.83 11.40
C ASP A 264 17.85 12.21 12.79
N ASN A 265 16.72 12.51 13.43
CA ASN A 265 16.33 11.93 14.73
C ASN A 265 15.57 10.61 14.54
N VAL A 266 16.08 9.72 13.69
CA VAL A 266 15.50 8.41 13.42
C VAL A 266 16.50 7.36 13.88
N ILE A 267 16.02 6.40 14.67
CA ILE A 267 16.81 5.25 15.12
C ILE A 267 16.46 4.10 14.18
N ASP A 268 17.44 3.62 13.44
CA ASP A 268 17.30 2.42 12.62
C ASP A 268 17.31 1.21 13.58
N LEU A 269 16.12 0.74 13.94
CA LEU A 269 15.96 -0.49 14.71
C LEU A 269 15.89 -1.67 13.74
N GLU A 270 16.63 -2.74 14.01
CA GLU A 270 16.45 -4.00 13.32
C GLU A 270 15.04 -4.53 13.64
N LEU A 271 14.21 -4.76 12.62
CA LEU A 271 12.88 -5.35 12.81
C LEU A 271 13.07 -6.77 13.35
N GLU A 272 12.87 -6.95 14.65
CA GLU A 272 12.78 -8.27 15.28
C GLU A 272 11.54 -8.98 14.74
N ARG A 273 11.75 -9.98 13.88
CA ARG A 273 10.64 -10.83 13.41
C ARG A 273 10.14 -11.64 14.61
N PRO A 274 8.83 -11.65 14.89
CA PRO A 274 8.32 -12.40 16.02
C PRO A 274 8.70 -13.86 15.88
N ASP A 275 9.19 -14.45 16.98
CA ASP A 275 9.42 -15.89 17.06
C ASP A 275 8.14 -16.63 16.67
N ARG A 276 8.29 -17.60 15.77
CA ARG A 276 7.17 -18.37 15.23
C ARG A 276 6.38 -19.00 16.39
N THR A 277 5.20 -18.47 16.67
CA THR A 277 4.37 -18.89 17.81
C THR A 277 3.52 -20.12 17.49
N THR A 278 3.58 -20.62 16.26
CA THR A 278 2.86 -21.82 15.82
C THR A 278 3.74 -23.07 15.95
N GLN A 279 3.26 -24.03 16.72
CA GLN A 279 3.76 -25.41 16.66
C GLN A 279 3.45 -26.00 15.28
N ASP A 280 4.38 -26.75 14.67
CA ASP A 280 4.07 -27.48 13.44
C ASP A 280 2.90 -28.43 13.73
N TYR A 281 1.81 -28.26 13.00
CA TYR A 281 0.62 -29.09 13.19
C TYR A 281 0.88 -30.46 12.58
N GLU A 282 1.38 -31.38 13.40
CA GLU A 282 1.32 -32.81 13.09
C GLU A 282 -0.04 -33.35 13.53
N GLY A 283 -1.04 -33.17 12.66
CA GLY A 283 -2.37 -33.72 12.87
C GLY A 283 -2.35 -35.25 12.96
N PRO A 284 -3.27 -35.87 13.72
CA PRO A 284 -3.41 -37.33 13.77
C PRO A 284 -3.80 -37.84 12.38
N GLY A 285 -2.83 -38.37 11.64
CA GLY A 285 -3.00 -38.84 10.26
C GLY A 285 -1.84 -38.48 9.33
N MET A 286 -0.92 -37.59 9.71
CA MET A 286 0.25 -37.29 8.87
C MET A 286 1.44 -38.24 9.05
N ALA A 287 1.44 -39.10 10.07
CA ALA A 287 2.48 -40.11 10.23
C ALA A 287 2.39 -41.27 9.21
N LYS A 288 1.30 -41.35 8.43
CA LYS A 288 1.09 -42.32 7.33
C LYS A 288 0.15 -41.73 6.26
N SER A 289 0.53 -40.60 5.68
CA SER A 289 -0.19 -40.05 4.54
C SER A 289 0.13 -40.91 3.31
N GLN A 290 -0.86 -41.33 2.52
CA GLN A 290 -0.62 -41.98 1.22
C GLN A 290 0.37 -41.16 0.35
N LEU A 291 0.43 -39.84 0.54
CA LEU A 291 1.40 -38.96 -0.12
C LEU A 291 2.86 -39.22 0.29
N SER A 292 3.14 -39.59 1.54
CA SER A 292 4.52 -39.95 1.96
C SER A 292 4.93 -41.30 1.37
N ASP A 293 4.01 -42.26 1.28
CA ASP A 293 4.28 -43.57 0.67
C ASP A 293 4.45 -43.46 -0.85
N ILE A 294 3.68 -42.60 -1.52
CA ILE A 294 3.84 -42.30 -2.96
C ILE A 294 5.15 -41.56 -3.22
N LEU A 295 5.52 -40.55 -2.42
CA LEU A 295 6.81 -39.85 -2.54
C LEU A 295 8.00 -40.79 -2.30
N ASN A 296 7.89 -41.70 -1.35
CA ASN A 296 8.93 -42.69 -1.06
C ASN A 296 9.02 -43.77 -2.15
N MET A 297 7.91 -44.21 -2.75
CA MET A 297 7.93 -45.13 -3.91
C MET A 297 8.58 -44.49 -5.14
N THR A 298 8.41 -43.19 -5.36
CA THR A 298 9.04 -42.49 -6.50
C THR A 298 10.54 -42.22 -6.33
N MET A 299 11.08 -42.37 -5.11
CA MET A 299 12.49 -42.09 -4.81
C MET A 299 13.38 -43.34 -4.74
N PHE A 300 12.81 -44.55 -4.65
CA PHE A 300 13.59 -45.76 -4.36
C PHE A 300 13.47 -46.94 -5.33
N ASP A 301 12.65 -46.90 -6.37
CA ASP A 301 12.62 -47.99 -7.36
C ASP A 301 13.16 -47.53 -8.71
N GLU A 302 14.27 -48.16 -9.12
CA GLU A 302 14.65 -48.24 -10.53
C GLU A 302 13.46 -48.80 -11.34
N ILE A 303 13.19 -48.14 -12.46
CA ILE A 303 12.07 -48.40 -13.36
C ILE A 303 12.14 -49.84 -13.87
N ASP A 304 11.24 -50.71 -13.39
CA ASP A 304 10.88 -51.97 -14.05
C ASP A 304 9.59 -51.75 -14.86
N PRO A 305 9.60 -51.86 -16.20
CA PRO A 305 8.56 -51.31 -17.06
C PRO A 305 7.38 -52.26 -17.34
N SER A 306 6.97 -53.12 -16.40
CA SER A 306 5.95 -54.16 -16.68
C SER A 306 5.01 -54.52 -15.52
N GLY A 307 4.51 -53.55 -14.74
CA GLY A 307 3.55 -53.82 -13.67
C GLY A 307 2.37 -52.84 -13.64
N ASP A 308 1.17 -53.30 -14.02
CA ASP A 308 -0.06 -52.53 -13.93
C ASP A 308 -0.42 -52.20 -12.47
N VAL A 309 -0.50 -50.91 -12.14
CA VAL A 309 -0.91 -50.41 -10.82
C VAL A 309 -2.44 -50.44 -10.73
N GLN A 310 -2.98 -51.40 -9.99
CA GLN A 310 -4.41 -51.52 -9.69
C GLN A 310 -4.83 -50.50 -8.61
N TYR A 311 -5.71 -49.55 -8.96
CA TYR A 311 -6.28 -48.59 -8.01
C TYR A 311 -7.44 -49.22 -7.23
N THR A 312 -7.24 -49.51 -5.95
CA THR A 312 -8.34 -49.93 -5.07
C THR A 312 -9.09 -48.70 -4.55
N THR A 313 -10.40 -48.64 -4.81
CA THR A 313 -11.29 -47.62 -4.26
C THR A 313 -11.84 -48.10 -2.92
N SER A 314 -11.36 -47.54 -1.80
CA SER A 314 -12.08 -47.70 -0.54
C SER A 314 -11.97 -46.47 0.38
N THR A 315 -13.15 -45.95 0.70
CA THR A 315 -13.57 -45.20 1.89
C THR A 315 -12.78 -43.95 2.29
N SER A 316 -13.36 -42.79 1.98
CA SER A 316 -12.95 -41.50 2.50
C SER A 316 -12.99 -41.47 4.05
N PRO A 317 -11.93 -41.04 4.74
CA PRO A 317 -11.92 -40.98 6.20
C PRO A 317 -12.93 -39.93 6.70
N LYS A 318 -13.74 -40.30 7.70
CA LYS A 318 -14.77 -39.42 8.28
C LYS A 318 -14.12 -38.22 8.97
N ASN A 319 -14.62 -37.03 8.63
CA ASN A 319 -14.15 -35.75 9.14
C ASN A 319 -14.44 -35.62 10.66
N PRO A 320 -13.42 -35.39 11.51
CA PRO A 320 -13.56 -35.37 12.97
C PRO A 320 -14.43 -34.22 13.51
N TYR A 321 -14.73 -33.21 12.70
CA TYR A 321 -15.59 -32.09 13.08
C TYR A 321 -17.10 -32.35 12.92
N TYR A 322 -17.50 -33.50 12.36
CA TYR A 322 -18.90 -33.86 12.14
C TYR A 322 -19.32 -35.06 12.99
N GLN A 323 -19.14 -34.98 14.31
CA GLN A 323 -19.78 -35.87 15.28
C GLN A 323 -20.59 -35.04 16.26
N TYR A 324 -21.86 -34.80 15.94
CA TYR A 324 -22.83 -34.36 16.95
C TYR A 324 -23.37 -35.60 17.66
N ASP A 325 -22.97 -35.75 18.91
CA ASP A 325 -23.30 -36.88 19.76
C ASP A 325 -24.79 -36.80 20.17
N LYS A 326 -25.63 -37.64 19.57
CA LYS A 326 -27.04 -37.82 19.96
C LYS A 326 -27.15 -38.76 21.17
N LYS A 327 -26.52 -38.43 22.30
CA LYS A 327 -26.73 -39.12 23.58
C LYS A 327 -26.53 -38.19 24.78
N SER A 328 -27.54 -37.38 25.06
CA SER A 328 -27.77 -36.84 26.42
C SER A 328 -29.23 -37.04 26.80
N ALA A 329 -29.61 -38.31 26.93
CA ALA A 329 -30.77 -38.74 27.70
C ALA A 329 -30.32 -39.88 28.62
N SER A 330 -30.79 -39.82 29.86
CA SER A 330 -30.69 -40.76 30.98
C SER A 330 -29.35 -40.93 31.74
N GLU A 331 -29.42 -40.49 33.00
CA GLU A 331 -29.04 -41.17 34.25
C GLU A 331 -27.57 -41.19 34.75
N ASP A 332 -27.45 -40.62 35.96
CA ASP A 332 -26.69 -41.00 37.15
C ASP A 332 -25.40 -41.83 37.04
N GLY A 333 -24.36 -41.34 37.73
CA GLY A 333 -23.20 -42.16 38.08
C GLY A 333 -22.02 -41.36 38.62
N SER A 334 -21.82 -41.41 39.93
CA SER A 334 -20.70 -40.78 40.63
C SER A 334 -19.32 -41.23 40.12
N SER A 335 -18.33 -40.33 40.04
CA SER A 335 -16.96 -40.66 40.47
C SER A 335 -16.07 -39.42 40.65
N LYS A 336 -15.25 -39.50 41.69
CA LYS A 336 -14.31 -38.49 42.20
C LYS A 336 -13.17 -38.20 41.22
N SER A 337 -12.87 -36.92 40.97
CA SER A 337 -11.61 -36.48 40.38
C SER A 337 -10.82 -35.60 41.35
N LYS A 338 -9.54 -35.94 41.51
CA LYS A 338 -8.56 -35.36 42.43
C LYS A 338 -8.14 -33.97 41.94
N ARG A 339 -8.37 -32.93 42.75
CA ARG A 339 -7.79 -31.58 42.55
C ARG A 339 -6.31 -31.58 42.94
N SER A 340 -5.42 -31.49 41.96
CA SER A 340 -4.04 -31.03 42.17
C SER A 340 -4.03 -29.50 42.29
N LYS A 341 -3.36 -29.02 43.33
CA LYS A 341 -3.21 -27.60 43.71
C LYS A 341 -2.08 -26.99 42.88
N ALA A 342 -2.38 -26.10 41.93
CA ALA A 342 -1.39 -25.23 41.31
C ALA A 342 -1.34 -23.88 42.04
N LYS A 343 -0.14 -23.49 42.47
CA LYS A 343 0.16 -22.27 43.22
C LYS A 343 0.06 -21.06 42.28
N SER A 344 -0.81 -20.09 42.58
CA SER A 344 -0.82 -18.81 41.86
C SER A 344 0.36 -17.95 42.29
N SER A 345 1.18 -17.53 41.33
CA SER A 345 2.22 -16.52 41.53
C SER A 345 1.60 -15.15 41.79
N ARG A 346 2.25 -14.43 42.68
CA ARG A 346 1.83 -13.22 43.38
C ARG A 346 1.97 -12.01 42.45
N SER A 347 0.87 -11.27 42.27
CA SER A 347 0.82 -9.95 41.63
C SER A 347 1.80 -8.97 42.30
N ARG A 348 2.72 -8.40 41.52
CA ARG A 348 3.59 -7.29 41.92
C ARG A 348 2.85 -5.97 41.65
N ARG A 349 2.34 -5.35 42.71
CA ARG A 349 1.90 -3.94 42.71
C ARG A 349 3.10 -3.03 42.44
N ARG A 350 2.96 -2.10 41.50
CA ARG A 350 3.87 -0.96 41.31
C ARG A 350 3.70 0.03 42.48
N PRO A 351 4.78 0.65 43.00
CA PRO A 351 4.66 1.72 43.97
C PRO A 351 4.27 3.03 43.27
N ASP A 352 3.35 3.75 43.91
CA ASP A 352 2.84 5.06 43.52
C ASP A 352 3.78 6.14 44.08
N THR A 353 4.31 7.00 43.21
CA THR A 353 5.16 8.13 43.59
C THR A 353 4.34 9.40 43.50
N SER A 354 3.80 9.83 44.63
CA SER A 354 3.32 11.20 44.84
C SER A 354 3.71 11.66 46.25
N ALA A 355 4.91 12.23 46.37
CA ALA A 355 5.31 12.99 47.55
C ALA A 355 4.73 14.41 47.39
N SER A 356 3.65 14.68 48.11
CA SER A 356 3.13 16.03 48.30
C SER A 356 3.79 16.65 49.53
N HIS A 357 4.26 17.87 49.30
CA HIS A 357 4.82 18.85 50.23
C HIS A 357 3.68 19.48 51.07
N LEU A 358 3.96 19.97 52.29
CA LEU A 358 3.11 20.65 53.32
C LEU A 358 2.81 19.73 54.53
N LEU A 359 3.10 20.03 55.81
CA LEU A 359 3.45 21.25 56.56
C LEU A 359 4.34 20.85 57.76
N ASP A 360 5.33 21.68 58.09
CA ASP A 360 5.44 22.45 59.35
C ASP A 360 6.55 23.51 59.21
#